data_AF-A0A538H0J7-F1
#
_entry.id   AF-A0A538H0J7-F1
#
_cell.length_a   1.000
_cell.length_b   1.000
_cell.length_c   1.000
_cell.angle_alpha   90.00
_cell.angle_beta   90.00
_cell.angle_gamma   90.00
#
_symmetry.space_group_name_H-M   'P 1'
#
loop_
_entity.id
_entity.type
_entity.pdbx_description
1 polymer ?
#
loop_
_entity_poly.entity_id
_entity_poly.type
_entity_poly.pdbx_seq_one_letter_code
_entity_poly.pdbx_strand_id
1 'polypeptide(L)'
;MPGPRGRQGRGERVSLDGRGTDEDPAAQVCKEIESLGGAAVPSYDSVSDFDAAESIIKTAVDEFGKIDILVNNAGIIRDRTLVKMSEEDFDAVVGVHMKGTFNCTRHAAPYMKDAGYGRIVNITSSAGLRGNFGQTNYGGAKAAIMGMTFVWALELGRYGITVNAMAPAGATRMTAGLYEKSGMEVPPDQDPALNAPLVAFLASEDASYVNGQVLGRTGFAFTIFQTPRQVAAMWQEGGWTPQEVADRFHDVLGQHLQSVGMPAHPLLGKQNADKKE
;
A
#
# COMPACT_ATOMS: atom_id res chain seq x y z
N MET A 1 52.64 -25.52 20.72
CA MET A 1 51.97 -24.88 19.55
C MET A 1 50.47 -24.83 19.85
N PRO A 2 49.90 -23.67 20.21
CA PRO A 2 48.56 -23.58 20.78
C PRO A 2 47.45 -23.36 19.72
N GLY A 3 46.38 -24.17 19.82
CA GLY A 3 44.97 -23.81 19.61
C GLY A 3 44.40 -23.65 18.18
N PRO A 4 43.36 -24.44 17.79
CA PRO A 4 42.48 -24.09 16.68
C PRO A 4 41.51 -22.98 17.12
N ARG A 5 41.44 -21.90 16.34
CA ARG A 5 40.58 -20.74 16.61
C ARG A 5 39.14 -21.07 16.25
N GLY A 6 38.26 -21.03 17.25
CA GLY A 6 36.83 -20.85 17.03
C GLY A 6 36.51 -19.41 16.60
N ARG A 7 35.57 -19.28 15.67
CA ARG A 7 34.68 -18.12 15.52
C ARG A 7 33.30 -18.74 15.31
N GLN A 8 32.50 -18.90 16.37
CA GLN A 8 31.53 -17.90 16.89
C GLN A 8 30.73 -17.21 15.78
N GLY A 9 29.42 -17.50 15.81
CA GLY A 9 28.45 -17.18 14.80
C GLY A 9 28.11 -15.71 14.65
N ARG A 10 27.47 -15.42 13.53
CA ARG A 10 26.68 -14.21 13.27
C ARG A 10 25.58 -14.56 12.27
N GLY A 11 24.37 -14.16 12.62
CA GLY A 11 23.24 -14.06 11.71
C GLY A 11 22.27 -15.23 11.83
N GLU A 12 21.46 -15.21 12.89
CA GLU A 12 20.11 -15.76 12.82
C GLU A 12 19.44 -15.22 11.56
N ARG A 13 19.27 -16.08 10.56
CA ARG A 13 18.37 -15.83 9.45
C ARG A 13 16.98 -16.09 9.98
N VAL A 14 16.30 -15.04 10.42
CA VAL A 14 14.84 -15.05 10.57
C VAL A 14 14.27 -15.37 9.19
N SER A 15 13.58 -16.49 9.06
CA SER A 15 13.00 -16.93 7.80
C SER A 15 11.85 -16.00 7.40
N LEU A 16 11.76 -15.67 6.12
CA LEU A 16 10.74 -14.77 5.55
C LEU A 16 9.33 -15.38 5.55
N ASP A 17 9.18 -16.64 5.98
CA ASP A 17 7.94 -17.40 5.97
C ASP A 17 7.22 -17.44 7.33
N GLY A 18 7.84 -16.97 8.42
CA GLY A 18 7.19 -16.70 9.70
C GLY A 18 6.51 -17.88 10.39
N ARG A 19 6.96 -19.13 10.19
CA ARG A 19 6.25 -20.30 10.74
C ARG A 19 6.79 -20.75 12.10
N GLY A 20 5.86 -20.92 13.07
CA GLY A 20 5.88 -22.07 13.99
C GLY A 20 6.87 -22.06 15.15
N THR A 21 7.25 -20.90 15.68
CA THR A 21 7.98 -20.76 16.94
C THR A 21 7.35 -19.65 17.80
N ASP A 22 7.84 -19.43 19.04
CA ASP A 22 7.40 -18.33 19.92
C ASP A 22 7.55 -16.92 19.28
N GLU A 23 8.25 -16.82 18.15
CA GLU A 23 8.48 -15.61 17.36
C GLU A 23 7.51 -15.43 16.18
N ASP A 24 6.50 -16.30 16.01
CA ASP A 24 5.50 -16.22 14.94
C ASP A 24 4.58 -14.99 15.11
N PRO A 25 4.74 -13.94 14.27
CA PRO A 25 4.00 -12.71 14.47
C PRO A 25 2.50 -12.86 14.19
N ALA A 26 2.12 -13.78 13.29
CA ALA A 26 0.71 -14.00 12.97
C ALA A 26 0.00 -14.69 14.14
N ALA A 27 0.65 -15.72 14.72
CA ALA A 27 0.13 -16.41 15.90
C ALA A 27 0.06 -15.50 17.13
N GLN A 28 1.04 -14.61 17.32
CA GLN A 28 1.02 -13.61 18.41
C GLN A 28 -0.18 -12.67 18.27
N VAL A 29 -0.41 -12.12 17.07
CA VAL A 29 -1.57 -11.24 16.83
C VAL A 29 -2.90 -11.99 17.01
N CYS A 30 -3.00 -13.26 16.60
CA CYS A 30 -4.20 -14.05 16.85
C CYS A 30 -4.47 -14.20 18.35
N LYS A 31 -3.44 -14.52 19.15
CA LYS A 31 -3.56 -14.59 20.63
C LYS A 31 -3.96 -13.26 21.24
N GLU A 32 -3.43 -12.14 20.73
CA GLU A 32 -3.85 -10.80 21.18
C GLU A 32 -5.33 -10.57 20.90
N ILE A 33 -5.82 -10.88 19.70
CA ILE A 33 -7.24 -10.76 19.34
C ILE A 33 -8.11 -11.63 20.24
N GLU A 34 -7.72 -12.88 20.47
CA GLU A 34 -8.41 -13.81 21.38
C GLU A 34 -8.44 -13.29 22.82
N SER A 35 -7.34 -12.69 23.29
CA SER A 35 -7.27 -12.10 24.64
C SER A 35 -8.21 -10.90 24.82
N LEU A 36 -8.57 -10.23 23.72
CA LEU A 36 -9.56 -9.16 23.67
C LEU A 36 -11.00 -9.67 23.43
N GLY A 37 -11.21 -10.99 23.40
CA GLY A 37 -12.51 -11.64 23.21
C GLY A 37 -12.92 -11.81 21.74
N GLY A 38 -12.00 -11.60 20.79
CA GLY A 38 -12.22 -11.87 19.37
C GLY A 38 -11.90 -13.33 18.99
N ALA A 39 -12.03 -13.62 17.70
CA ALA A 39 -11.58 -14.88 17.09
C ALA A 39 -10.67 -14.57 15.91
N ALA A 40 -9.57 -15.31 15.78
CA ALA A 40 -8.60 -15.12 14.72
C ALA A 40 -7.92 -16.45 14.36
N VAL A 41 -7.54 -16.59 13.10
CA VAL A 41 -6.79 -17.74 12.59
C VAL A 41 -5.65 -17.24 11.70
N PRO A 42 -4.41 -17.72 11.87
CA PRO A 42 -3.32 -17.32 11.00
C PRO A 42 -3.36 -18.11 9.68
N SER A 43 -3.04 -17.44 8.57
CA SER A 43 -2.64 -18.09 7.32
C SER A 43 -1.21 -17.69 6.97
N TYR A 44 -0.44 -18.65 6.47
CA TYR A 44 0.99 -18.50 6.11
C TYR A 44 1.22 -18.62 4.61
N ASP A 45 0.14 -18.53 3.83
CA ASP A 45 0.18 -18.63 2.38
C ASP A 45 0.68 -17.32 1.77
N SER A 46 1.40 -17.41 0.65
CA SER A 46 1.91 -16.23 -0.03
C SER A 46 0.85 -15.61 -0.92
N VAL A 47 0.56 -14.34 -0.71
CA VAL A 47 -0.35 -13.57 -1.59
C VAL A 47 0.15 -13.51 -3.04
N SER A 48 1.46 -13.64 -3.29
CA SER A 48 2.04 -13.52 -4.64
C SER A 48 1.75 -14.73 -5.55
N ASP A 49 1.42 -15.86 -4.92
CA ASP A 49 0.97 -17.07 -5.59
C ASP A 49 -0.56 -17.04 -5.72
N PHE A 50 -1.08 -17.48 -6.87
CA PHE A 50 -2.50 -17.33 -7.19
C PHE A 50 -3.35 -18.33 -6.38
N ASP A 51 -2.98 -19.61 -6.40
CA ASP A 51 -3.71 -20.68 -5.71
C ASP A 51 -3.54 -20.59 -4.19
N ALA A 52 -2.37 -20.15 -3.72
CA ALA A 52 -2.16 -19.88 -2.29
C ALA A 52 -3.02 -18.70 -1.82
N ALA A 53 -3.20 -17.65 -2.62
CA ALA A 53 -4.11 -16.55 -2.28
C ALA A 53 -5.58 -17.00 -2.21
N GLU A 54 -6.00 -17.98 -3.04
CA GLU A 54 -7.30 -18.62 -2.87
C GLU A 54 -7.43 -19.31 -1.51
N SER A 55 -6.38 -20.01 -1.08
CA SER A 55 -6.34 -20.70 0.21
C SER A 55 -6.47 -19.72 1.39
N ILE A 56 -5.90 -18.51 1.29
CA ILE A 56 -6.10 -17.43 2.28
C ILE A 56 -7.59 -17.08 2.39
N ILE A 57 -8.25 -16.82 1.26
CA ILE A 57 -9.67 -16.46 1.26
C ILE A 57 -10.53 -17.62 1.76
N LYS A 58 -10.22 -18.84 1.34
CA LYS A 58 -10.93 -20.05 1.78
C LYS A 58 -10.81 -20.27 3.28
N THR A 59 -9.65 -19.99 3.88
CA THR A 59 -9.46 -20.06 5.34
C THR A 59 -10.46 -19.16 6.06
N ALA A 60 -10.64 -17.92 5.60
CA ALA A 60 -11.61 -17.02 6.21
C ALA A 60 -13.06 -17.52 6.07
N VAL A 61 -13.42 -18.05 4.90
CA VAL A 61 -14.77 -18.58 4.64
C VAL A 61 -15.04 -19.86 5.42
N ASP A 62 -14.07 -20.77 5.52
CA ASP A 62 -14.22 -22.04 6.24
C ASP A 62 -14.35 -21.82 7.77
N GLU A 63 -13.54 -20.91 8.33
CA GLU A 63 -13.49 -20.67 9.78
C GLU A 63 -14.60 -19.73 10.26
N PHE A 64 -14.96 -18.71 9.46
CA PHE A 64 -15.91 -17.67 9.88
C PHE A 64 -17.22 -17.67 9.07
N GLY A 65 -17.35 -18.55 8.08
CA GLY A 65 -18.55 -18.72 7.26
C GLY A 65 -18.72 -17.70 6.12
N LYS A 66 -17.95 -16.61 6.11
CA LYS A 66 -18.02 -15.54 5.09
C LYS A 66 -16.77 -14.66 5.09
N ILE A 67 -16.67 -13.80 4.07
CA ILE A 67 -15.70 -12.71 4.01
C ILE A 67 -16.41 -11.38 3.72
N ASP A 68 -16.39 -10.49 4.72
CA ASP A 68 -17.01 -9.17 4.65
C ASP A 68 -16.02 -8.08 4.23
N ILE A 69 -14.77 -8.22 4.69
CA ILE A 69 -13.73 -7.20 4.61
C ILE A 69 -12.44 -7.85 4.08
N LEU A 70 -11.79 -7.19 3.12
CA LEU A 70 -10.45 -7.53 2.65
C LEU A 70 -9.52 -6.31 2.78
N VAL A 71 -8.43 -6.45 3.53
CA VAL A 71 -7.38 -5.42 3.63
C VAL A 71 -6.10 -5.92 2.95
N ASN A 72 -5.80 -5.41 1.76
CA ASN A 72 -4.59 -5.78 1.02
C ASN A 72 -3.38 -4.97 1.52
N ASN A 73 -2.71 -5.49 2.56
CA ASN A 73 -1.59 -4.82 3.23
C ASN A 73 -0.20 -5.43 2.97
N ALA A 74 -0.13 -6.71 2.56
CA ALA A 74 1.14 -7.42 2.39
C ALA A 74 2.15 -6.66 1.50
N GLY A 75 3.44 -6.75 1.86
CA GLY A 75 4.44 -5.91 1.22
C GLY A 75 5.89 -6.22 1.58
N ILE A 76 6.79 -5.88 0.64
CA ILE A 76 8.24 -5.95 0.79
C ILE A 76 8.90 -4.75 0.10
N ILE A 77 10.14 -4.42 0.48
CA ILE A 77 10.93 -3.38 -0.16
C ILE A 77 12.23 -3.95 -0.74
N ARG A 78 12.61 -3.49 -1.93
CA ARG A 78 13.86 -3.79 -2.64
C ARG A 78 14.33 -2.55 -3.39
N ASP A 79 14.78 -1.57 -2.62
CA ASP A 79 15.06 -0.23 -3.14
C ASP A 79 16.38 -0.20 -3.93
N ARG A 80 16.29 0.20 -5.20
CA ARG A 80 17.41 0.44 -6.12
C ARG A 80 17.05 1.57 -7.06
N THR A 81 18.00 2.42 -7.41
CA THR A 81 17.83 3.31 -8.57
C THR A 81 17.52 2.48 -9.80
N LEU A 82 16.66 2.95 -10.70
CA LEU A 82 16.25 2.21 -11.91
C LEU A 82 17.42 1.54 -12.63
N VAL A 83 18.51 2.28 -12.88
CA VAL A 83 19.70 1.79 -13.60
C VAL A 83 20.49 0.69 -12.87
N LYS A 84 20.19 0.42 -11.59
CA LYS A 84 20.81 -0.61 -10.76
C LYS A 84 19.81 -1.67 -10.28
N MET A 85 18.55 -1.58 -10.72
CA MET A 85 17.50 -2.51 -10.31
C MET A 85 17.65 -3.80 -11.10
N SER A 86 17.71 -4.94 -10.39
CA SER A 86 17.61 -6.24 -11.05
C SER A 86 16.16 -6.56 -11.38
N GLU A 87 15.96 -7.42 -12.37
CA GLU A 87 14.66 -8.00 -12.70
C GLU A 87 14.05 -8.71 -11.48
N GLU A 88 14.84 -9.50 -10.75
CA GLU A 88 14.39 -10.20 -9.53
C GLU A 88 13.87 -9.23 -8.44
N ASP A 89 14.57 -8.13 -8.19
CA ASP A 89 14.12 -7.11 -7.22
C ASP A 89 12.84 -6.41 -7.69
N PHE A 90 12.67 -6.25 -9.01
CA PHE A 90 11.45 -5.69 -9.59
C PHE A 90 10.27 -6.67 -9.44
N ASP A 91 10.46 -7.90 -9.89
CA ASP A 91 9.44 -8.95 -9.91
C ASP A 91 8.98 -9.33 -8.50
N ALA A 92 9.89 -9.40 -7.53
CA ALA A 92 9.52 -9.70 -6.15
C ALA A 92 8.56 -8.64 -5.58
N VAL A 93 8.87 -7.36 -5.79
CA VAL A 93 8.05 -6.24 -5.30
C VAL A 93 6.71 -6.16 -6.04
N VAL A 94 6.71 -6.33 -7.37
CA VAL A 94 5.48 -6.37 -8.17
C VAL A 94 4.62 -7.57 -7.79
N GLY A 95 5.24 -8.74 -7.61
CA GLY A 95 4.58 -9.99 -7.23
C GLY A 95 3.86 -9.90 -5.90
N VAL A 96 4.51 -9.39 -4.85
CA VAL A 96 3.89 -9.26 -3.52
C VAL A 96 2.86 -8.14 -3.49
N HIS A 97 3.18 -6.96 -4.02
CA HIS A 97 2.29 -5.81 -3.89
C HIS A 97 1.18 -5.80 -4.93
N MET A 98 1.53 -5.72 -6.21
CA MET A 98 0.54 -5.53 -7.27
C MET A 98 -0.21 -6.83 -7.52
N LYS A 99 0.50 -7.91 -7.85
CA LYS A 99 -0.12 -9.21 -8.12
C LYS A 99 -0.80 -9.77 -6.87
N GLY A 100 -0.19 -9.67 -5.70
CA GLY A 100 -0.82 -10.12 -4.45
C GLY A 100 -2.15 -9.42 -4.14
N THR A 101 -2.21 -8.10 -4.30
CA THR A 101 -3.47 -7.34 -4.17
C THR A 101 -4.54 -7.82 -5.16
N PHE A 102 -4.14 -8.08 -6.41
CA PHE A 102 -5.04 -8.64 -7.42
C PHE A 102 -5.51 -10.04 -7.04
N ASN A 103 -4.61 -10.95 -6.66
CA ASN A 103 -4.93 -12.34 -6.35
C ASN A 103 -5.97 -12.42 -5.23
N CYS A 104 -5.70 -11.81 -4.06
CA CYS A 104 -6.63 -11.85 -2.94
C CYS A 104 -7.99 -11.23 -3.29
N THR A 105 -8.00 -10.09 -4.00
CA THR A 105 -9.25 -9.45 -4.44
C THR A 105 -10.02 -10.33 -5.42
N ARG A 106 -9.33 -10.96 -6.37
CA ARG A 106 -9.93 -11.85 -7.37
C ARG A 106 -10.61 -13.06 -6.73
N HIS A 107 -10.06 -13.60 -5.65
CA HIS A 107 -10.66 -14.72 -4.93
C HIS A 107 -11.74 -14.30 -3.93
N ALA A 108 -11.63 -13.12 -3.31
CA ALA A 108 -12.64 -12.61 -2.37
C ALA A 108 -13.91 -12.09 -3.07
N ALA A 109 -13.76 -11.43 -4.23
CA ALA A 109 -14.86 -10.73 -4.89
C ALA A 109 -16.08 -11.59 -5.24
N PRO A 110 -15.96 -12.87 -5.68
CA PRO A 110 -17.10 -13.75 -5.88
C PRO A 110 -17.94 -13.96 -4.61
N TYR A 111 -17.31 -14.23 -3.47
CA TYR A 111 -18.02 -14.41 -2.19
C TYR A 111 -18.74 -13.13 -1.75
N MET A 112 -18.06 -11.99 -1.83
CA MET A 112 -18.64 -10.68 -1.51
C MET A 112 -19.82 -10.34 -2.43
N LYS A 113 -19.69 -10.65 -3.73
CA LYS A 113 -20.73 -10.42 -4.72
C LYS A 113 -21.97 -11.26 -4.42
N ASP A 114 -21.79 -12.55 -4.14
CA ASP A 114 -22.91 -13.45 -3.84
C ASP A 114 -23.60 -13.08 -2.52
N ALA A 115 -22.85 -12.54 -1.55
CA ALA A 115 -23.38 -11.98 -0.31
C ALA A 115 -24.07 -10.61 -0.48
N GLY A 116 -23.83 -9.90 -1.59
CA GLY A 116 -24.32 -8.53 -1.80
C GLY A 116 -23.67 -7.49 -0.88
N TYR A 117 -22.50 -7.80 -0.33
CA TYR A 117 -21.78 -6.95 0.61
C TYR A 117 -20.26 -7.16 0.49
N GLY A 118 -19.49 -6.08 0.57
CA GLY A 118 -18.05 -6.16 0.77
C GLY A 118 -17.37 -4.82 1.03
N ARG A 119 -16.24 -4.85 1.71
CA ARG A 119 -15.34 -3.69 1.88
C ARG A 119 -13.92 -4.09 1.55
N ILE A 120 -13.33 -3.44 0.56
CA ILE A 120 -11.96 -3.70 0.13
C ILE A 120 -11.13 -2.44 0.39
N VAL A 121 -10.11 -2.57 1.24
CA VAL A 121 -9.16 -1.50 1.55
C VAL A 121 -7.78 -1.90 1.04
N ASN A 122 -7.33 -1.23 0.00
CA ASN A 122 -6.02 -1.48 -0.60
C ASN A 122 -4.96 -0.53 -0.01
N ILE A 123 -3.78 -1.04 0.29
CA ILE A 123 -2.68 -0.18 0.77
C ILE A 123 -1.83 0.29 -0.41
N THR A 124 -1.96 1.57 -0.77
CA THR A 124 -1.05 2.28 -1.69
C THR A 124 0.13 2.90 -0.92
N SER A 125 0.74 3.98 -1.40
CA SER A 125 1.81 4.70 -0.72
C SER A 125 1.99 6.10 -1.30
N SER A 126 2.63 6.99 -0.53
CA SER A 126 3.19 8.24 -1.06
C SER A 126 4.10 7.99 -2.26
N ALA A 127 4.87 6.89 -2.28
CA ALA A 127 5.71 6.52 -3.42
C ALA A 127 4.90 6.27 -4.71
N GLY A 128 3.68 5.75 -4.60
CA GLY A 128 2.77 5.60 -5.75
C GLY A 128 2.10 6.91 -6.15
N LEU A 129 1.86 7.81 -5.19
CA LEU A 129 1.23 9.11 -5.42
C LEU A 129 2.17 10.13 -6.07
N ARG A 130 3.41 10.23 -5.58
CA ARG A 130 4.36 11.29 -5.96
C ARG A 130 5.67 10.78 -6.54
N GLY A 131 5.87 9.47 -6.59
CA GLY A 131 7.19 8.87 -6.84
C GLY A 131 8.08 8.92 -5.61
N ASN A 132 9.06 8.02 -5.55
CA ASN A 132 10.14 8.09 -4.58
C ASN A 132 11.44 7.62 -5.23
N PHE A 133 12.53 8.36 -4.98
CA PHE A 133 13.81 8.07 -5.61
C PHE A 133 14.32 6.69 -5.17
N GLY A 134 14.71 5.85 -6.14
CA GLY A 134 15.16 4.48 -5.85
C GLY A 134 14.05 3.45 -5.65
N GLN A 135 12.80 3.79 -5.99
CA GLN A 135 11.65 2.91 -5.78
C GLN A 135 10.81 2.72 -7.05
N THR A 136 11.44 2.46 -8.20
CA THR A 136 10.68 2.25 -9.46
C THR A 136 9.70 1.09 -9.36
N ASN A 137 10.14 -0.05 -8.81
CA ASN A 137 9.30 -1.22 -8.52
C ASN A 137 8.17 -0.87 -7.53
N TYR A 138 8.50 -0.37 -6.35
CA TYR A 138 7.54 -0.12 -5.27
C TYR A 138 6.56 1.01 -5.63
N GLY A 139 7.06 2.15 -6.10
CA GLY A 139 6.23 3.27 -6.58
C GLY A 139 5.32 2.85 -7.73
N GLY A 140 5.83 2.10 -8.71
CA GLY A 140 5.04 1.55 -9.81
C GLY A 140 3.93 0.61 -9.33
N ALA A 141 4.25 -0.34 -8.45
CA ALA A 141 3.28 -1.27 -7.87
C ALA A 141 2.20 -0.54 -7.06
N LYS A 142 2.59 0.45 -6.23
CA LYS A 142 1.63 1.24 -5.44
C LYS A 142 0.75 2.14 -6.29
N ALA A 143 1.25 2.65 -7.42
CA ALA A 143 0.44 3.37 -8.41
C ALA A 143 -0.54 2.44 -9.13
N ALA A 144 -0.12 1.22 -9.50
CA ALA A 144 -1.00 0.22 -10.08
C ALA A 144 -2.16 -0.16 -9.15
N ILE A 145 -1.91 -0.25 -7.84
CA ILE A 145 -2.95 -0.49 -6.84
C ILE A 145 -4.01 0.62 -6.83
N MET A 146 -3.66 1.88 -7.06
CA MET A 146 -4.65 2.96 -7.22
C MET A 146 -5.50 2.76 -8.47
N GLY A 147 -4.86 2.44 -9.60
CA GLY A 147 -5.58 2.14 -10.84
C GLY A 147 -6.56 0.97 -10.69
N MET A 148 -6.12 -0.13 -10.08
CA MET A 148 -6.97 -1.28 -9.77
C MET A 148 -8.13 -0.92 -8.83
N THR A 149 -7.87 -0.08 -7.82
CA THR A 149 -8.92 0.41 -6.91
C THR A 149 -10.03 1.14 -7.66
N PHE A 150 -9.69 2.01 -8.64
CA PHE A 150 -10.69 2.71 -9.44
C PHE A 150 -11.51 1.76 -10.30
N VAL A 151 -10.86 0.79 -10.94
CA VAL A 151 -11.52 -0.20 -11.81
C VAL A 151 -12.47 -1.06 -10.98
N TRP A 152 -12.00 -1.63 -9.87
CA TRP A 152 -12.82 -2.51 -9.03
C TRP A 152 -13.97 -1.76 -8.35
N ALA A 153 -13.79 -0.49 -8.00
CA ALA A 153 -14.89 0.35 -7.50
C ALA A 153 -16.05 0.46 -8.50
N LEU A 154 -15.74 0.55 -9.80
CA LEU A 154 -16.74 0.58 -10.88
C LEU A 154 -17.37 -0.81 -11.11
N GLU A 155 -16.55 -1.86 -11.14
CA GLU A 155 -16.99 -3.22 -11.44
C GLU A 155 -17.85 -3.84 -10.32
N LEU A 156 -17.46 -3.57 -9.07
CA LEU A 156 -18.01 -4.22 -7.88
C LEU A 156 -19.07 -3.39 -7.16
N GLY A 157 -19.10 -2.07 -7.39
CA GLY A 157 -20.03 -1.15 -6.71
C GLY A 157 -21.51 -1.54 -6.83
N ARG A 158 -21.91 -2.06 -8.00
CA ARG A 158 -23.29 -2.53 -8.23
C ARG A 158 -23.71 -3.72 -7.36
N TYR A 159 -22.76 -4.39 -6.70
CA TYR A 159 -22.99 -5.53 -5.81
C TYR A 159 -22.89 -5.15 -4.32
N GLY A 160 -22.91 -3.86 -3.98
CA GLY A 160 -22.80 -3.41 -2.58
C GLY A 160 -21.37 -3.46 -2.02
N ILE A 161 -20.37 -3.58 -2.90
CA ILE A 161 -18.95 -3.65 -2.52
C ILE A 161 -18.30 -2.29 -2.72
N THR A 162 -17.64 -1.75 -1.69
CA THR A 162 -16.80 -0.57 -1.84
C THR A 162 -15.33 -0.94 -1.92
N VAL A 163 -14.57 -0.21 -2.75
CA VAL A 163 -13.13 -0.41 -2.94
C VAL A 163 -12.43 0.93 -2.81
N ASN A 164 -11.55 1.06 -1.81
CA ASN A 164 -10.79 2.29 -1.57
C ASN A 164 -9.31 1.98 -1.36
N ALA A 165 -8.45 2.98 -1.57
CA ALA A 165 -7.02 2.87 -1.32
C ALA A 165 -6.58 3.82 -0.21
N MET A 166 -5.64 3.39 0.62
CA MET A 166 -5.02 4.21 1.66
C MET A 166 -3.51 4.29 1.46
N ALA A 167 -2.95 5.49 1.49
CA ALA A 167 -1.51 5.77 1.62
C ALA A 167 -1.18 5.99 3.12
N PRO A 168 -0.64 4.98 3.83
CA PRO A 168 -0.34 5.11 5.25
C PRO A 168 0.93 5.93 5.50
N ALA A 169 1.11 6.36 6.75
CA ALA A 169 2.39 6.87 7.24
C ALA A 169 2.70 6.31 8.62
N GLY A 170 3.99 6.08 8.89
CA GLY A 170 4.48 5.65 10.19
C GLY A 170 5.80 4.89 10.08
N ALA A 171 6.51 4.82 11.20
CA ALA A 171 7.70 4.01 11.38
C ALA A 171 7.26 2.55 11.59
N THR A 172 7.25 1.77 10.52
CA THR A 172 7.03 0.31 10.57
C THR A 172 8.37 -0.42 10.62
N ARG A 173 8.34 -1.76 10.79
CA ARG A 173 9.53 -2.62 10.62
C ARG A 173 10.27 -2.36 9.30
N MET A 174 9.55 -2.00 8.23
CA MET A 174 10.13 -1.66 6.92
C MET A 174 10.95 -0.36 6.93
N THR A 175 10.69 0.55 7.87
CA THR A 175 11.29 1.89 7.96
C THR A 175 12.04 2.14 9.28
N ALA A 176 11.95 1.22 10.25
CA ALA A 176 12.56 1.35 11.59
C ALA A 176 14.08 1.55 11.52
N GLY A 177 14.75 0.88 10.58
CA GLY A 177 16.18 1.03 10.35
C GLY A 177 16.63 2.44 9.92
N LEU A 178 15.71 3.35 9.54
CA LEU A 178 16.04 4.76 9.31
C LEU A 178 16.25 5.51 10.63
N TYR A 179 15.38 5.28 11.61
CA TYR A 179 15.46 5.94 12.92
C TYR A 179 16.65 5.42 13.73
N GLU A 180 16.86 4.09 13.75
CA GLU A 180 18.00 3.46 14.41
C GLU A 180 19.34 4.01 13.91
N LYS A 181 19.51 4.17 12.59
CA LYS A 181 20.74 4.71 11.99
C LYS A 181 20.95 6.19 12.30
N SER A 182 19.87 6.93 12.53
CA SER A 182 19.92 8.37 12.82
C SER A 182 20.07 8.69 14.31
N GLY A 183 19.84 7.71 15.19
CA GLY A 183 19.79 7.92 16.64
C GLY A 183 18.61 8.78 17.11
N MET A 184 17.65 9.08 16.23
CA MET A 184 16.47 9.87 16.58
C MET A 184 15.38 8.97 17.17
N GLU A 185 14.71 9.46 18.20
CA GLU A 185 13.45 8.86 18.66
C GLU A 185 12.41 8.93 17.55
N VAL A 186 11.60 7.88 17.46
CA VAL A 186 10.46 7.84 16.54
C VAL A 186 9.45 8.89 17.01
N PRO A 187 9.13 9.90 16.20
CA PRO A 187 8.14 10.91 16.59
C PRO A 187 6.77 10.28 16.89
N PRO A 188 5.97 10.85 17.81
CA PRO A 188 4.64 10.30 18.14
C PRO A 188 3.70 10.21 16.93
N ASP A 189 3.85 11.12 15.98
CA ASP A 189 3.09 11.13 14.75
C ASP A 189 3.59 10.08 13.74
N GLN A 190 4.57 9.24 14.08
CA GLN A 190 5.00 8.12 13.25
C GLN A 190 4.51 6.77 13.77
N ASP A 191 3.63 6.74 14.77
CA ASP A 191 2.98 5.51 15.22
C ASP A 191 2.12 4.90 14.09
N PRO A 192 2.40 3.66 13.63
CA PRO A 192 1.60 2.97 12.62
C PRO A 192 0.14 2.74 13.05
N ALA A 193 -0.16 2.65 14.35
CA ALA A 193 -1.52 2.45 14.85
C ALA A 193 -2.45 3.62 14.48
N LEU A 194 -1.90 4.81 14.25
CA LEU A 194 -2.66 5.99 13.80
C LEU A 194 -3.29 5.83 12.40
N ASN A 195 -2.91 4.79 11.65
CA ASN A 195 -3.57 4.45 10.38
C ASN A 195 -4.85 3.62 10.58
N ALA A 196 -4.90 2.81 11.65
CA ALA A 196 -5.97 1.84 11.87
C ALA A 196 -7.38 2.44 11.94
N PRO A 197 -7.61 3.64 12.54
CA PRO A 197 -8.95 4.23 12.59
C PRO A 197 -9.56 4.48 11.21
N LEU A 198 -8.76 4.94 10.23
CA LEU A 198 -9.26 5.17 8.88
C LEU A 198 -9.54 3.86 8.15
N VAL A 199 -8.68 2.85 8.31
CA VAL A 199 -8.91 1.51 7.74
C VAL A 199 -10.20 0.91 8.30
N ALA A 200 -10.40 0.98 9.62
CA ALA A 200 -11.60 0.49 10.29
C ALA A 200 -12.86 1.21 9.82
N PHE A 201 -12.81 2.56 9.69
CA PHE A 201 -13.93 3.33 9.12
C PHE A 201 -14.26 2.86 7.70
N LEU A 202 -13.28 2.78 6.80
CA LEU A 202 -13.48 2.32 5.41
C LEU A 202 -13.99 0.88 5.31
N ALA A 203 -13.71 0.06 6.32
CA ALA A 203 -14.17 -1.33 6.44
C ALA A 203 -15.58 -1.45 7.08
N SER A 204 -16.18 -0.35 7.53
CA SER A 204 -17.46 -0.34 8.23
C SER A 204 -18.66 -0.04 7.31
N GLU A 205 -19.86 -0.22 7.85
CA GLU A 205 -21.11 0.18 7.19
C GLU A 205 -21.24 1.70 7.05
N ASP A 206 -20.70 2.47 7.98
CA ASP A 206 -20.74 3.93 7.96
C ASP A 206 -20.00 4.50 6.73
N ALA A 207 -19.05 3.75 6.15
CA ALA A 207 -18.36 4.10 4.93
C ALA A 207 -18.98 3.50 3.65
N SER A 208 -20.22 3.00 3.70
CA SER A 208 -20.93 2.43 2.53
C SER A 208 -21.02 3.39 1.33
N TYR A 209 -20.96 4.70 1.57
CA TYR A 209 -20.97 5.74 0.54
C TYR A 209 -19.59 6.07 -0.03
N VAL A 210 -18.51 5.55 0.55
CA VAL A 210 -17.13 5.86 0.16
C VAL A 210 -16.65 4.77 -0.79
N ASN A 211 -16.52 5.08 -2.08
CA ASN A 211 -16.09 4.13 -3.10
C ASN A 211 -15.14 4.78 -4.12
N GLY A 212 -14.10 4.07 -4.53
CA GLY A 212 -13.12 4.53 -5.53
C GLY A 212 -12.22 5.66 -5.06
N GLN A 213 -12.06 5.86 -3.75
CA GLN A 213 -11.28 6.97 -3.19
C GLN A 213 -9.85 6.56 -2.88
N VAL A 214 -8.92 7.50 -3.04
CA VAL A 214 -7.55 7.38 -2.52
C VAL A 214 -7.42 8.32 -1.33
N LEU A 215 -7.19 7.76 -0.15
CA LEU A 215 -6.99 8.48 1.09
C LEU A 215 -5.57 8.27 1.59
N GLY A 216 -5.18 9.01 2.61
CA GLY A 216 -3.91 8.75 3.28
C GLY A 216 -3.78 9.50 4.58
N ARG A 217 -2.61 9.34 5.18
CA ARG A 217 -2.30 9.89 6.49
C ARG A 217 -0.92 10.54 6.46
N THR A 218 -0.78 11.72 7.06
CA THR A 218 0.50 12.41 7.24
C THR A 218 0.44 13.21 8.52
N GLY A 219 1.34 12.96 9.47
CA GLY A 219 1.18 13.45 10.83
C GLY A 219 -0.24 13.15 11.33
N PHE A 220 -0.84 13.93 12.21
CA PHE A 220 -2.18 13.60 12.74
C PHE A 220 -3.35 13.83 11.77
N ALA A 221 -3.09 14.10 10.48
CA ALA A 221 -4.13 14.40 9.50
C ALA A 221 -4.44 13.22 8.58
N PHE A 222 -5.74 12.97 8.36
CA PHE A 222 -6.21 12.21 7.20
C PHE A 222 -6.40 13.13 6.00
N THR A 223 -6.05 12.65 4.82
CA THR A 223 -6.12 13.38 3.55
C THR A 223 -6.89 12.54 2.54
N ILE A 224 -7.67 13.19 1.69
CA ILE A 224 -8.23 12.59 0.48
C ILE A 224 -7.49 13.16 -0.73
N PHE A 225 -7.07 12.28 -1.64
CA PHE A 225 -6.36 12.67 -2.85
C PHE A 225 -7.34 12.73 -4.02
N GLN A 226 -7.18 13.77 -4.84
CA GLN A 226 -7.93 13.88 -6.08
C GLN A 226 -7.45 12.82 -7.07
N THR A 227 -8.38 12.17 -7.76
CA THR A 227 -8.08 11.31 -8.92
C THR A 227 -7.58 12.16 -10.10
N PRO A 228 -6.84 11.57 -11.07
CA PRO A 228 -6.28 12.34 -12.18
C PRO A 228 -7.37 13.17 -12.88
N ARG A 229 -7.14 14.48 -12.96
CA ARG A 229 -8.05 15.45 -13.59
C ARG A 229 -7.34 16.10 -14.76
N GLN A 230 -8.07 16.27 -15.86
CA GLN A 230 -7.62 17.10 -16.98
C GLN A 230 -7.55 18.57 -16.53
N VAL A 231 -6.36 19.16 -16.59
CA VAL A 231 -6.11 20.55 -16.13
C VAL A 231 -6.01 21.54 -17.29
N ALA A 232 -5.75 21.07 -18.51
CA ALA A 232 -5.69 21.88 -19.73
C ALA A 232 -5.93 20.99 -20.96
N ALA A 233 -6.33 21.60 -22.08
CA ALA A 233 -6.56 20.89 -23.34
C ALA A 233 -6.21 21.77 -24.54
N MET A 234 -5.67 21.15 -25.60
CA MET A 234 -5.56 21.70 -26.95
C MET A 234 -6.51 20.93 -27.86
N TRP A 235 -7.33 21.63 -28.64
CA TRP A 235 -8.29 21.01 -29.55
C TRP A 235 -8.17 21.61 -30.95
N GLN A 236 -8.13 20.73 -31.97
CA GLN A 236 -8.17 21.08 -33.38
C GLN A 236 -8.89 19.96 -34.13
N GLU A 237 -9.93 20.32 -34.88
CA GLU A 237 -10.62 19.38 -35.76
C GLU A 237 -9.66 18.86 -36.84
N GLY A 238 -9.66 17.54 -37.08
CA GLY A 238 -8.70 16.89 -37.99
C GLY A 238 -7.32 16.61 -37.39
N GLY A 239 -7.06 17.04 -36.15
CA GLY A 239 -5.82 16.76 -35.42
C GLY A 239 -4.71 17.80 -35.68
N TRP A 240 -3.51 17.47 -35.20
CA TRP A 240 -2.34 18.35 -35.22
C TRP A 240 -1.16 17.67 -35.92
N THR A 241 -0.38 18.42 -36.67
CA THR A 241 0.97 18.01 -37.07
C THR A 241 1.95 18.18 -35.89
N PRO A 242 3.10 17.49 -35.89
CA PRO A 242 4.11 17.67 -34.84
C PRO A 242 4.58 19.12 -34.67
N GLN A 243 4.69 19.88 -35.77
CA GLN A 243 5.11 21.28 -35.73
C GLN A 243 4.04 22.18 -35.10
N GLU A 244 2.75 22.01 -35.46
CA GLU A 244 1.67 22.80 -34.84
C GLU A 244 1.54 22.52 -33.34
N VAL A 245 1.79 21.28 -32.91
CA VAL A 245 1.88 20.98 -31.47
C VAL A 245 3.02 21.77 -30.85
N ALA A 246 4.24 21.70 -31.40
CA ALA A 246 5.40 22.40 -30.85
C ALA A 246 5.18 23.93 -30.77
N ASP A 247 4.61 24.51 -31.82
CA ASP A 247 4.37 25.96 -31.92
C ASP A 247 3.37 26.46 -30.88
N ARG A 248 2.38 25.63 -30.51
CA ARG A 248 1.30 26.03 -29.59
C ARG A 248 1.42 25.43 -28.18
N PHE A 249 2.29 24.43 -27.99
CA PHE A 249 2.37 23.69 -26.74
C PHE A 249 2.66 24.62 -25.57
N HIS A 250 3.68 25.47 -25.68
CA HIS A 250 4.11 26.34 -24.58
C HIS A 250 2.99 27.25 -24.09
N ASP A 251 2.23 27.82 -25.02
CA ASP A 251 1.21 28.82 -24.73
C ASP A 251 -0.09 28.20 -24.20
N VAL A 252 -0.40 26.95 -24.59
CA VAL A 252 -1.66 26.29 -24.19
C VAL A 252 -1.49 25.25 -23.10
N LEU A 253 -0.54 24.30 -23.23
CA LEU A 253 -0.33 23.24 -22.24
C LEU A 253 0.87 23.50 -21.35
N GLY A 254 1.89 24.19 -21.86
CA GLY A 254 3.14 24.49 -21.18
C GLY A 254 2.95 25.26 -19.87
N GLN A 255 1.99 26.19 -19.86
CA GLN A 255 1.62 26.97 -18.67
C GLN A 255 1.00 26.12 -17.55
N HIS A 256 0.55 24.89 -17.86
CA HIS A 256 -0.10 23.99 -16.93
C HIS A 256 0.76 22.78 -16.54
N LEU A 257 2.02 22.73 -16.98
CA LEU A 257 2.96 21.68 -16.58
C LEU A 257 3.07 21.61 -15.06
N GLN A 258 2.87 20.41 -14.52
CA GLN A 258 2.97 20.15 -13.09
C GLN A 258 4.41 19.74 -12.73
N SER A 259 4.82 20.01 -11.50
CA SER A 259 6.04 19.44 -10.94
C SER A 259 6.00 17.91 -10.97
N VAL A 260 7.16 17.25 -10.98
CA VAL A 260 7.21 15.79 -10.85
C VAL A 260 6.49 15.34 -9.58
N GLY A 261 5.51 14.44 -9.74
CA GLY A 261 4.72 13.92 -8.65
C GLY A 261 3.75 14.95 -8.06
N MET A 262 3.63 14.94 -6.74
CA MET A 262 2.72 15.80 -5.98
C MET A 262 3.52 16.56 -4.90
N PRO A 263 3.44 17.91 -4.86
CA PRO A 263 4.11 18.70 -3.85
C PRO A 263 3.56 18.42 -2.44
N ALA A 264 4.32 18.78 -1.40
CA ALA A 264 3.83 18.69 -0.03
C ALA A 264 2.70 19.71 0.20
N HIS A 265 1.66 19.31 0.91
CA HIS A 265 0.59 20.24 1.28
C HIS A 265 1.13 21.24 2.33
N PRO A 266 0.90 22.56 2.20
CA PRO A 266 1.48 23.56 3.09
C PRO A 266 1.18 23.36 4.58
N LEU A 267 0.01 22.79 4.91
CA LEU A 267 -0.39 22.50 6.29
C LEU A 267 0.21 21.20 6.85
N LEU A 268 0.75 20.32 6.01
CA LEU A 268 1.31 19.03 6.41
C LEU A 268 2.84 19.07 6.61
N GLY A 269 3.50 20.19 6.29
CA GLY A 269 4.97 20.36 6.39
C GLY A 269 5.46 21.23 7.56
N LYS A 270 4.57 21.85 8.34
CA LYS A 270 4.94 22.82 9.41
C LYS A 270 5.15 22.18 10.79
N GLN A 271 6.05 21.21 10.94
CA GLN A 271 6.41 20.70 12.28
C GLN A 271 7.87 20.92 12.71
N ASN A 272 8.74 21.46 11.86
CA ASN A 272 10.16 21.65 12.21
C ASN A 272 10.70 23.08 12.03
N ALA A 273 9.87 24.08 11.73
CA ALA A 273 10.34 25.45 11.52
C ALA A 273 10.48 26.27 12.82
N ASP A 274 9.77 25.90 13.90
CA ASP A 274 9.68 26.73 15.12
C ASP A 274 10.52 26.20 16.30
N LYS A 275 11.51 25.33 16.06
CA LYS A 275 12.46 24.86 17.08
C LYS A 275 13.91 25.20 16.75
N LYS A 276 14.16 26.45 16.40
CA LYS A 276 15.49 27.06 16.49
C LYS A 276 15.40 28.32 17.36
N GLU A 277 15.46 28.11 18.66
CA GLU A 277 16.04 29.06 19.63
C GLU A 277 17.15 28.33 20.38
#